data_AF-J9G5L2-F1
#
_entry.id   AF-J9G5L2-F1
#
_cell.length_a   1.000
_cell.length_b   1.000
_cell.length_c   1.000
_cell.angle_alpha   90.00
_cell.angle_beta   90.00
_cell.angle_gamma   90.00
#
_symmetry.space_group_name_H-M   'P 1'
#
loop_
_entity.id
_entity.type
_entity.pdbx_description
1 polymer ?
#
loop_
_entity_poly.entity_id
_entity_poly.type
_entity_poly.pdbx_seq_one_letter_code
_entity_poly.pdbx_strand_id
1 'polypeptide(L)'
;MPELRDKEGMYVHPALDRMIDTQGWLCPIQADKRVDGAFYSPAQDIVVLPMKEQFNIGNTPEEIYRGGMEFYSTMLHEISHSTMTPERLNREMGGRFGDPKYAREELVAELTAAMISHSMGFDSKVTDNSAAYLDSWISVLKQEPKFIVSVMADVNKSSEMILDHVDKQRLALNEQPYLTKNDPFAPLGENEEVPFKNAAIVKTKSGDYAIRASYDGVELGLKKVSKDTAKTYFQLTDYKDKAAFLNMTAHKTFEPELANLKRTQAVGAKMSI
;
A
#
# COMPACT_ATOMS: atom_id res chain seq x y z
N MET A 1 -16.83 28.39 16.08
CA MET A 1 -16.37 27.34 15.16
C MET A 1 -15.72 28.04 13.98
N PRO A 2 -14.44 27.79 13.66
CA PRO A 2 -13.81 28.40 12.48
C PRO A 2 -14.52 27.96 11.20
N GLU A 3 -14.51 28.83 10.20
CA GLU A 3 -15.08 28.59 8.87
C GLU A 3 -14.31 27.48 8.14
N LEU A 4 -15.02 26.59 7.43
CA LEU A 4 -14.40 25.52 6.66
C LEU A 4 -13.75 26.10 5.41
N ARG A 5 -12.47 25.81 5.22
CA ARG A 5 -11.73 26.12 3.99
C ARG A 5 -11.91 24.98 2.97
N ASP A 6 -11.56 25.20 1.72
CA ASP A 6 -11.59 24.14 0.70
C ASP A 6 -10.46 23.10 0.90
N LYS A 7 -10.40 22.10 0.01
CA LYS A 7 -9.35 21.06 -0.01
C LYS A 7 -8.17 21.41 -0.93
N GLU A 8 -8.14 22.60 -1.52
CA GLU A 8 -7.14 22.95 -2.53
C GLU A 8 -5.73 22.98 -1.92
N GLY A 9 -4.77 22.35 -2.60
CA GLY A 9 -3.37 22.25 -2.13
C GLY A 9 -3.12 21.23 -1.01
N MET A 10 -4.16 20.61 -0.43
CA MET A 10 -3.99 19.54 0.55
C MET A 10 -3.42 18.27 -0.11
N TYR A 11 -2.63 17.49 0.63
CA TYR A 11 -2.18 16.17 0.15
C TYR A 11 -3.36 15.25 -0.20
N VAL A 12 -3.20 14.46 -1.26
CA VAL A 12 -4.23 13.56 -1.82
C VAL A 12 -3.64 12.16 -1.96
N HIS A 13 -4.39 11.15 -1.54
CA HIS A 13 -4.02 9.75 -1.70
C HIS A 13 -5.16 8.98 -2.38
N PRO A 14 -5.13 8.82 -3.73
CA PRO A 14 -6.25 8.31 -4.51
C PRO A 14 -6.84 6.98 -4.04
N ALA A 15 -5.99 6.06 -3.59
CA ALA A 15 -6.43 4.76 -3.08
C ALA A 15 -7.19 4.86 -1.74
N LEU A 16 -6.83 5.82 -0.87
CA LEU A 16 -7.53 6.03 0.40
C LEU A 16 -8.82 6.82 0.19
N ASP A 17 -8.82 7.80 -0.72
CA ASP A 17 -10.05 8.49 -1.12
C ASP A 17 -11.07 7.50 -1.71
N ARG A 18 -10.62 6.63 -2.63
CA ARG A 18 -11.47 5.57 -3.19
C ARG A 18 -11.98 4.63 -2.10
N MET A 19 -11.16 4.32 -1.08
CA MET A 19 -11.58 3.48 0.04
C MET A 19 -12.76 4.09 0.80
N ILE A 20 -12.73 5.41 1.04
CA ILE A 20 -13.84 6.14 1.65
C ILE A 20 -15.05 6.15 0.70
N ASP A 21 -14.86 6.58 -0.54
CA ASP A 21 -15.98 6.78 -1.50
C ASP A 21 -16.73 5.49 -1.80
N THR A 22 -15.99 4.38 -1.91
CA THR A 22 -16.57 3.06 -2.22
C THR A 22 -16.87 2.24 -0.98
N GLN A 23 -16.61 2.77 0.22
CA GLN A 23 -16.68 2.05 1.49
C GLN A 23 -15.92 0.71 1.40
N GLY A 24 -14.71 0.75 0.84
CA GLY A 24 -13.88 -0.42 0.54
C GLY A 24 -13.16 -1.03 1.76
N TRP A 25 -13.40 -0.48 2.95
CA TRP A 25 -12.89 -1.00 4.22
C TRP A 25 -13.85 -2.01 4.86
N LEU A 26 -13.42 -2.66 5.93
CA LEU A 26 -14.14 -3.72 6.65
C LEU A 26 -15.33 -3.22 7.49
N CYS A 27 -15.38 -1.93 7.76
CA CYS A 27 -16.50 -1.24 8.39
C CYS A 27 -16.74 0.10 7.66
N PRO A 28 -17.93 0.70 7.83
CA PRO A 28 -18.19 2.01 7.25
C PRO A 28 -17.21 3.07 7.73
N ILE A 29 -16.86 3.98 6.84
CA ILE A 29 -16.04 5.16 7.13
C ILE A 29 -16.88 6.40 6.85
N GLN A 30 -17.24 7.12 7.91
CA GLN A 30 -17.96 8.38 7.83
C GLN A 30 -16.98 9.56 7.88
N ALA A 31 -16.78 10.26 6.76
CA ALA A 31 -15.90 11.42 6.65
C ALA A 31 -16.58 12.63 5.97
N ASP A 32 -17.91 12.61 5.86
CA ASP A 32 -18.76 13.55 5.13
C ASP A 32 -19.45 14.59 6.04
N LYS A 33 -19.22 14.54 7.35
CA LYS A 33 -19.88 15.40 8.34
C LYS A 33 -18.88 16.06 9.27
N ARG A 34 -19.22 17.28 9.68
CA ARG A 34 -18.45 18.02 10.67
C ARG A 34 -18.56 17.35 12.04
N VAL A 35 -17.43 16.87 12.56
CA VAL A 35 -17.32 16.29 13.91
C VAL A 35 -16.11 16.90 14.63
N ASP A 36 -16.11 16.86 15.96
CA ASP A 36 -15.07 17.50 16.79
C ASP A 36 -13.79 16.65 16.90
N GLY A 37 -13.85 15.36 16.55
CA GLY A 37 -12.72 14.45 16.58
C GLY A 37 -12.96 13.18 15.81
N ALA A 38 -11.87 12.48 15.50
CA ALA A 38 -11.91 11.15 14.92
C ALA A 38 -12.08 10.11 16.02
N PHE A 39 -12.75 9.00 15.70
CA PHE A 39 -12.83 7.82 16.55
C PHE A 39 -13.32 6.60 15.77
N TYR A 40 -12.86 5.43 16.16
CA TYR A 40 -13.55 4.17 15.91
C TYR A 40 -14.58 3.88 17.01
N SER A 41 -15.80 3.46 16.63
CA SER A 41 -16.83 3.02 17.57
C SER A 41 -16.97 1.48 17.55
N PRO A 42 -16.48 0.75 18.57
CA PRO A 42 -16.61 -0.71 18.61
C PRO A 42 -18.06 -1.18 18.66
N ALA A 43 -18.96 -0.40 19.29
CA ALA A 43 -20.36 -0.78 19.46
C ALA A 43 -21.17 -0.69 18.15
N GLN A 44 -20.82 0.24 17.27
CA GLN A 44 -21.48 0.45 15.98
C GLN A 44 -20.68 -0.12 14.81
N ASP A 45 -19.43 -0.54 15.07
CA ASP A 45 -18.44 -0.93 14.09
C ASP A 45 -18.34 0.07 12.94
N ILE A 46 -17.96 1.31 13.26
CA ILE A 46 -17.83 2.42 12.31
C ILE A 46 -16.62 3.28 12.65
N VAL A 47 -15.90 3.71 11.63
CA VAL A 47 -14.87 4.75 11.73
C VAL A 47 -15.50 6.11 11.41
N VAL A 48 -15.34 7.07 12.30
CA VAL A 48 -15.83 8.45 12.14
C VAL A 48 -14.64 9.39 12.08
N LEU A 49 -14.61 10.24 11.06
CA LEU A 49 -13.55 11.21 10.82
C LEU A 49 -14.14 12.62 10.68
N PRO A 50 -13.43 13.66 11.15
CA PRO A 50 -13.68 15.02 10.69
C PRO A 50 -13.55 15.09 9.17
N MET A 51 -14.31 15.98 8.54
CA MET A 51 -14.14 16.23 7.10
C MET A 51 -12.70 16.66 6.82
N LYS A 52 -12.16 16.30 5.65
CA LYS A 52 -10.78 16.62 5.27
C LYS A 52 -10.47 18.13 5.38
N GLU A 53 -11.44 18.99 5.05
CA GLU A 53 -11.39 20.44 5.20
C GLU A 53 -11.13 20.90 6.64
N GLN A 54 -11.54 20.13 7.65
CA GLN A 54 -11.29 20.47 9.05
C GLN A 54 -9.81 20.37 9.42
N PHE A 55 -9.00 19.66 8.62
CA PHE A 55 -7.54 19.60 8.78
C PHE A 55 -6.83 20.74 8.05
N ASN A 56 -7.53 21.53 7.21
CA ASN A 56 -6.97 22.70 6.54
C ASN A 56 -6.93 23.92 7.48
N ILE A 57 -6.00 23.89 8.44
CA ILE A 57 -5.79 24.97 9.42
C ILE A 57 -4.52 25.80 9.15
N GLY A 58 -3.71 25.39 8.17
CA GLY A 58 -2.45 26.01 7.79
C GLY A 58 -2.63 27.33 7.03
N ASN A 59 -1.66 28.24 7.09
CA ASN A 59 -1.69 29.51 6.34
C ASN A 59 -0.63 29.56 5.23
N THR A 60 0.20 28.52 5.12
CA THR A 60 1.19 28.35 4.05
C THR A 60 0.86 27.12 3.19
N PRO A 61 1.31 27.06 1.92
CA PRO A 61 1.10 25.88 1.08
C PRO A 61 1.62 24.58 1.70
N GLU A 62 2.74 24.63 2.44
CA GLU A 62 3.29 23.47 3.14
C GLU A 62 2.38 22.99 4.28
N GLU A 63 1.84 23.90 5.09
CA GLU A 63 0.92 23.55 6.16
C GLU A 63 -0.44 23.04 5.63
N ILE A 64 -0.93 23.61 4.52
CA ILE A 64 -2.15 23.15 3.84
C ILE A 64 -1.94 21.73 3.30
N TYR A 65 -0.82 21.50 2.60
CA TYR A 65 -0.43 20.17 2.12
C TYR A 65 -0.37 19.15 3.27
N ARG A 66 0.27 19.55 4.38
CA ARG A 66 0.37 18.74 5.60
C ARG A 66 -0.99 18.43 6.22
N GLY A 67 -1.95 19.35 6.21
CA GLY A 67 -3.32 19.06 6.66
C GLY A 67 -3.94 17.85 5.96
N GLY A 68 -3.64 17.65 4.67
CA GLY A 68 -4.06 16.44 3.96
C GLY A 68 -3.37 15.16 4.44
N MET A 69 -2.09 15.24 4.81
CA MET A 69 -1.34 14.10 5.38
C MET A 69 -1.87 13.72 6.76
N GLU A 70 -2.15 14.72 7.61
CA GLU A 70 -2.73 14.51 8.94
C GLU A 70 -4.12 13.83 8.84
N PHE A 71 -4.97 14.23 7.88
CA PHE A 71 -6.25 13.57 7.64
C PHE A 71 -6.10 12.05 7.38
N TYR A 72 -5.17 11.64 6.50
CA TYR A 72 -4.97 10.22 6.23
C TYR A 72 -4.27 9.48 7.37
N SER A 73 -3.34 10.13 8.08
CA SER A 73 -2.72 9.54 9.27
C SER A 73 -3.77 9.24 10.35
N THR A 74 -4.65 10.21 10.64
CA THR A 74 -5.80 10.03 11.55
C THR A 74 -6.75 8.94 11.06
N MET A 75 -7.06 8.91 9.76
CA MET A 75 -7.87 7.83 9.18
C MET A 75 -7.25 6.45 9.43
N LEU A 76 -5.95 6.29 9.18
CA LEU A 76 -5.24 5.02 9.36
C LEU A 76 -5.17 4.58 10.83
N HIS A 77 -5.05 5.55 11.75
CA HIS A 77 -5.12 5.31 13.19
C HIS A 77 -6.48 4.70 13.58
N GLU A 78 -7.58 5.34 13.22
CA GLU A 78 -8.92 4.82 13.56
C GLU A 78 -9.26 3.52 12.85
N ILE A 79 -8.78 3.37 11.60
CA ILE A 79 -8.87 2.10 10.88
C ILE A 79 -8.10 1.01 11.62
N SER A 80 -6.92 1.30 12.19
CA SER A 80 -6.16 0.33 12.97
C SER A 80 -6.93 -0.12 14.21
N HIS A 81 -7.57 0.80 14.93
CA HIS A 81 -8.48 0.44 16.02
C HIS A 81 -9.60 -0.49 15.56
N SER A 82 -10.19 -0.24 14.38
CA SER A 82 -11.23 -1.12 13.87
C SER A 82 -10.77 -2.57 13.71
N THR A 83 -9.48 -2.82 13.47
CA THR A 83 -8.97 -4.20 13.33
C THR A 83 -8.94 -4.99 14.64
N MET A 84 -9.09 -4.35 15.80
CA MET A 84 -8.97 -5.03 17.10
C MET A 84 -10.12 -6.00 17.42
N THR A 85 -11.26 -5.89 16.72
CA THR A 85 -12.48 -6.63 17.07
C THR A 85 -12.32 -8.15 17.01
N PRO A 86 -13.14 -8.92 17.76
CA PRO A 86 -13.08 -10.39 17.76
C PRO A 86 -13.20 -11.03 16.37
N GLU A 87 -13.97 -10.42 15.48
CA GLU A 87 -14.20 -10.89 14.11
C GLU A 87 -13.00 -10.62 13.18
N ARG A 88 -12.03 -9.83 13.64
CA ARG A 88 -10.84 -9.41 12.88
C ARG A 88 -9.57 -9.95 13.53
N LEU A 89 -8.82 -9.13 14.27
CA LEU A 89 -7.55 -9.55 14.90
C LEU A 89 -7.69 -9.97 16.36
N ASN A 90 -8.88 -9.83 16.95
CA ASN A 90 -9.20 -10.27 18.30
C ASN A 90 -8.14 -9.85 19.32
N ARG A 91 -7.76 -8.57 19.29
CA ARG A 91 -6.82 -8.01 20.26
C ARG A 91 -7.53 -7.74 21.57
N GLU A 92 -6.80 -7.82 22.67
CA GLU A 92 -7.39 -7.58 23.99
C GLU A 92 -7.87 -6.13 24.11
N MET A 93 -9.18 -5.96 24.27
CA MET A 93 -9.77 -4.65 24.56
C MET A 93 -9.48 -4.25 26.00
N GLY A 94 -8.89 -3.06 26.19
CA GLY A 94 -8.87 -2.39 27.49
C GLY A 94 -10.22 -1.78 27.83
N GLY A 95 -10.46 -1.50 29.11
CA GLY A 95 -11.70 -0.90 29.57
C GLY A 95 -11.81 0.58 29.20
N ARG A 96 -11.21 1.46 30.02
CA ARG A 96 -11.33 2.93 29.92
C ARG A 96 -9.95 3.58 29.73
N PHE A 97 -9.94 4.84 29.30
CA PHE A 97 -8.75 5.69 29.27
C PHE A 97 -7.95 5.57 30.60
N GLY A 98 -6.65 5.24 30.49
CA GLY A 98 -5.77 4.98 31.63
C GLY A 98 -5.60 3.50 32.02
N ASP A 99 -6.33 2.57 31.39
CA ASP A 99 -6.10 1.13 31.49
C ASP A 99 -4.82 0.74 30.73
N PRO A 100 -3.89 -0.05 31.30
CA PRO A 100 -2.71 -0.55 30.59
C PRO A 100 -3.02 -1.22 29.25
N LYS A 101 -4.16 -1.90 29.12
CA LYS A 101 -4.61 -2.51 27.86
C LYS A 101 -5.05 -1.48 26.84
N TYR A 102 -5.70 -0.40 27.29
CA TYR A 102 -6.07 0.73 26.44
C TYR A 102 -4.81 1.43 25.91
N ALA A 103 -3.84 1.71 26.79
CA ALA A 103 -2.56 2.31 26.38
C ALA A 103 -1.78 1.44 25.39
N ARG A 104 -1.87 0.10 25.53
CA ARG A 104 -1.28 -0.83 24.56
C ARG A 104 -1.98 -0.74 23.19
N GLU A 105 -3.30 -0.63 23.16
CA GLU A 105 -4.05 -0.57 21.90
C GLU A 105 -3.81 0.76 21.16
N GLU A 106 -3.76 1.89 21.85
CA GLU A 106 -3.34 3.18 21.29
C GLU A 106 -1.93 3.08 20.69
N LEU A 107 -1.00 2.41 21.39
CA LEU A 107 0.35 2.18 20.86
C LEU A 107 0.34 1.34 19.58
N VAL A 108 -0.51 0.32 19.49
CA VAL A 108 -0.68 -0.48 18.26
C VAL A 108 -1.24 0.39 17.14
N ALA A 109 -2.25 1.21 17.41
CA ALA A 109 -2.90 2.06 16.41
C ALA A 109 -1.94 3.13 15.85
N GLU A 110 -1.23 3.84 16.73
CA GLU A 110 -0.26 4.86 16.32
C GLU A 110 0.90 4.29 15.51
N LEU A 111 1.47 3.17 15.97
CA LEU A 111 2.56 2.51 15.24
C LEU A 111 2.11 1.98 13.89
N THR A 112 0.89 1.46 13.82
CA THR A 112 0.31 0.98 12.57
C THR A 112 0.14 2.14 11.59
N ALA A 113 -0.46 3.25 12.03
CA ALA A 113 -0.65 4.43 11.21
C ALA A 113 0.68 4.99 10.69
N ALA A 114 1.69 5.10 11.56
CA ALA A 114 3.03 5.54 11.19
C ALA A 114 3.71 4.60 10.18
N MET A 115 3.71 3.29 10.44
CA MET A 115 4.35 2.31 9.55
C MET A 115 3.73 2.29 8.15
N ILE A 116 2.40 2.41 8.07
CA ILE A 116 1.68 2.47 6.81
C ILE A 116 1.92 3.79 6.10
N SER A 117 1.81 4.92 6.80
CA SER A 117 2.06 6.26 6.22
C SER A 117 3.47 6.37 5.65
N HIS A 118 4.46 5.77 6.34
CA HIS A 118 5.82 5.65 5.85
C HIS A 118 5.89 4.79 4.58
N SER A 119 5.25 3.62 4.58
CA SER A 119 5.20 2.71 3.42
C SER A 119 4.51 3.35 2.20
N MET A 120 3.57 4.26 2.43
CA MET A 120 2.87 5.03 1.38
C MET A 120 3.65 6.27 0.92
N GLY A 121 4.68 6.69 1.66
CA GLY A 121 5.57 7.79 1.29
C GLY A 121 5.03 9.19 1.60
N PHE A 122 4.05 9.33 2.50
CA PHE A 122 3.53 10.64 2.91
C PHE A 122 3.67 10.94 4.40
N ASP A 123 4.29 10.05 5.16
CA ASP A 123 4.77 10.47 6.46
C ASP A 123 5.80 11.60 6.28
N SER A 124 5.70 12.58 7.17
CA SER A 124 6.71 13.60 7.40
C SER A 124 8.11 12.99 7.32
N LYS A 125 9.02 13.69 6.63
CA LYS A 125 10.45 13.34 6.53
C LYS A 125 10.92 12.51 7.73
N VAL A 126 11.61 11.40 7.49
CA VAL A 126 12.55 10.84 8.48
C VAL A 126 13.52 11.99 8.82
N THR A 127 13.20 12.73 9.86
CA THR A 127 14.07 13.76 10.43
C THR A 127 14.96 13.09 11.45
N ASP A 128 16.04 13.72 11.86
CA ASP A 128 16.94 13.22 12.92
C ASP A 128 16.20 12.85 14.23
N ASN A 129 14.95 13.29 14.39
CA ASN A 129 14.04 12.86 15.46
C ASN A 129 13.62 11.38 15.35
N SER A 130 13.49 10.80 14.16
CA SER A 130 13.19 9.37 13.97
C SER A 130 14.30 8.47 14.50
N ALA A 131 15.57 8.94 14.49
CA ALA A 131 16.67 8.27 15.16
C ALA A 131 16.58 8.38 16.69
N ALA A 132 16.14 9.53 17.22
CA ALA A 132 15.87 9.70 18.65
C ALA A 132 14.65 8.88 19.13
N TYR A 133 13.63 8.73 18.29
CA TYR A 133 12.54 7.77 18.52
C TYR A 133 13.14 6.36 18.51
N LEU A 134 13.77 5.89 17.45
CA LEU A 134 14.44 4.58 17.45
C LEU A 134 15.38 4.35 18.65
N ASP A 135 16.10 5.36 19.14
CA ASP A 135 16.95 5.28 20.34
C ASP A 135 16.15 5.17 21.66
N SER A 136 15.05 5.91 21.80
CA SER A 136 14.13 5.75 22.93
C SER A 136 13.45 4.37 22.90
N TRP A 137 13.12 3.87 21.70
CA TRP A 137 12.55 2.55 21.47
C TRP A 137 13.59 1.46 21.74
N ILE A 138 14.85 1.64 21.35
CA ILE A 138 15.98 0.78 21.73
C ILE A 138 16.14 0.77 23.26
N SER A 139 15.93 1.91 23.94
CA SER A 139 16.02 1.97 25.40
C SER A 139 14.87 1.20 26.09
N VAL A 140 13.64 1.28 25.57
CA VAL A 140 12.47 0.55 26.07
C VAL A 140 12.53 -0.94 25.70
N LEU A 141 12.98 -1.26 24.48
CA LEU A 141 13.29 -2.63 24.02
C LEU A 141 14.33 -3.30 24.91
N LYS A 142 15.30 -2.54 25.44
CA LYS A 142 16.29 -3.03 26.41
C LYS A 142 15.70 -3.28 27.80
N GLN A 143 14.63 -2.58 28.18
CA GLN A 143 14.00 -2.71 29.51
C GLN A 143 12.90 -3.80 29.53
N GLU A 144 12.01 -3.85 28.53
CA GLU A 144 10.93 -4.85 28.44
C GLU A 144 10.74 -5.42 27.02
N PRO A 145 11.70 -6.23 26.53
CA PRO A 145 11.71 -6.71 25.15
C PRO A 145 10.47 -7.52 24.76
N LYS A 146 9.88 -8.28 25.70
CA LYS A 146 8.70 -9.12 25.43
C LYS A 146 7.44 -8.29 25.15
N PHE A 147 7.27 -7.16 25.83
CA PHE A 147 6.11 -6.30 25.63
C PHE A 147 6.10 -5.71 24.23
N ILE A 148 7.21 -5.08 23.82
CA ILE A 148 7.32 -4.49 22.48
C ILE A 148 7.25 -5.53 21.37
N VAL A 149 7.86 -6.72 21.53
CA VAL A 149 7.71 -7.80 20.54
C VAL A 149 6.24 -8.18 20.35
N SER A 150 5.45 -8.24 21.44
CA SER A 150 4.02 -8.53 21.34
C SER A 150 3.24 -7.42 20.62
N VAL A 151 3.58 -6.15 20.91
CA VAL A 151 2.94 -4.98 20.27
C VAL A 151 3.27 -4.96 18.78
N MET A 152 4.54 -5.16 18.41
CA MET A 152 4.96 -5.18 17.01
C MET A 152 4.34 -6.34 16.22
N ALA A 153 4.08 -7.49 16.87
CA ALA A 153 3.35 -8.58 16.22
C ALA A 153 1.92 -8.16 15.85
N ASP A 154 1.26 -7.37 16.69
CA ASP A 154 -0.09 -6.85 16.42
C ASP A 154 -0.07 -5.71 15.39
N VAL A 155 0.93 -4.82 15.46
CA VAL A 155 1.17 -3.77 14.46
C VAL A 155 1.34 -4.39 13.09
N ASN A 156 2.19 -5.42 12.94
CA ASN A 156 2.41 -6.08 11.66
C ASN A 156 1.13 -6.68 11.08
N LYS A 157 0.33 -7.37 11.90
CA LYS A 157 -0.96 -7.93 11.47
C LYS A 157 -1.96 -6.85 11.06
N SER A 158 -2.05 -5.76 11.85
CA SER A 158 -2.92 -4.64 11.54
C SER A 158 -2.50 -3.96 10.25
N SER A 159 -1.20 -3.70 10.07
CA SER A 159 -0.67 -3.07 8.87
C SER A 159 -0.84 -3.93 7.63
N GLU A 160 -0.57 -5.24 7.71
CA GLU A 160 -0.78 -6.15 6.60
C GLU A 160 -2.25 -6.18 6.16
N MET A 161 -3.20 -6.25 7.11
CA MET A 161 -4.63 -6.20 6.81
C MET A 161 -5.04 -4.89 6.12
N ILE A 162 -4.54 -3.75 6.62
CA ILE A 162 -4.86 -2.44 6.04
C ILE A 162 -4.27 -2.33 4.64
N LEU A 163 -2.98 -2.66 4.47
CA LEU A 163 -2.30 -2.63 3.19
C LEU A 163 -2.94 -3.57 2.16
N ASP A 164 -3.42 -4.75 2.56
CA ASP A 164 -4.19 -5.64 1.68
C ASP A 164 -5.45 -4.96 1.12
N HIS A 165 -6.15 -4.17 1.93
CA HIS A 165 -7.32 -3.44 1.45
C HIS A 165 -6.97 -2.20 0.63
N VAL A 166 -5.86 -1.52 0.95
CA VAL A 166 -5.36 -0.41 0.15
C VAL A 166 -4.91 -0.91 -1.22
N ASP A 167 -4.22 -2.05 -1.28
CA ASP A 167 -3.76 -2.66 -2.52
C ASP A 167 -4.93 -3.02 -3.43
N LYS A 168 -6.07 -3.49 -2.88
CA LYS A 168 -7.30 -3.67 -3.67
C LYS A 168 -7.76 -2.37 -4.33
N GLN A 169 -7.62 -1.22 -3.64
CA GLN A 169 -7.96 0.08 -4.21
C GLN A 169 -6.95 0.53 -5.26
N ARG A 170 -5.65 0.34 -5.00
CA ARG A 170 -4.55 0.68 -5.92
C ARG A 170 -4.68 -0.12 -7.22
N LEU A 171 -4.90 -1.43 -7.12
CA LEU A 171 -5.13 -2.29 -8.27
C LEU A 171 -6.37 -1.87 -9.07
N ALA A 172 -7.46 -1.47 -8.42
CA ALA A 172 -8.64 -0.93 -9.09
C ALA A 172 -8.37 0.41 -9.81
N LEU A 173 -7.33 1.15 -9.41
CA LEU A 173 -6.84 2.36 -10.06
C LEU A 173 -5.72 2.08 -11.07
N ASN A 174 -5.36 0.82 -11.32
CA ASN A 174 -4.21 0.38 -12.13
C ASN A 174 -2.85 0.86 -11.57
N GLU A 175 -2.75 1.04 -10.25
CA GLU A 175 -1.51 1.33 -9.54
C GLU A 175 -0.87 0.05 -8.99
N GLN A 176 0.46 0.07 -8.84
CA GLN A 176 1.20 -1.03 -8.22
C GLN A 176 0.85 -1.18 -6.74
N PRO A 177 0.60 -2.40 -6.23
CA PRO A 177 0.36 -2.62 -4.81
C PRO A 177 1.63 -2.38 -3.99
N TYR A 178 1.46 -2.10 -2.70
CA TYR A 178 2.56 -1.98 -1.75
C TYR A 178 3.10 -3.35 -1.34
N LEU A 179 2.23 -4.35 -1.17
CA LEU A 179 2.64 -5.68 -0.77
C LEU A 179 2.96 -6.54 -1.99
N THR A 180 4.17 -7.10 -2.03
CA THR A 180 4.60 -8.01 -3.11
C THR A 180 3.66 -9.19 -3.28
N LYS A 181 3.08 -9.74 -2.20
CA LYS A 181 2.12 -10.85 -2.27
C LYS A 181 0.83 -10.49 -3.03
N ASN A 182 0.50 -9.20 -3.13
CA ASN A 182 -0.67 -8.69 -3.84
C ASN A 182 -0.33 -8.26 -5.27
N ASP A 183 0.95 -8.24 -5.64
CA ASP A 183 1.39 -7.96 -7.00
C ASP A 183 0.96 -9.14 -7.89
N PRO A 184 0.02 -8.94 -8.84
CA PRO A 184 -0.39 -9.98 -9.78
C PRO A 184 0.74 -10.38 -10.74
N PHE A 185 1.85 -9.65 -10.70
CA PHE A 185 3.10 -9.93 -11.38
C PHE A 185 4.26 -10.10 -10.39
N ALA A 186 4.01 -10.63 -9.18
CA ALA A 186 5.07 -11.24 -8.37
C ALA A 186 5.04 -12.78 -8.53
N PRO A 187 6.20 -13.45 -8.55
CA PRO A 187 6.25 -14.90 -8.62
C PRO A 187 5.70 -15.49 -7.31
N LEU A 188 4.78 -16.48 -7.35
CA LEU A 188 4.14 -17.03 -6.15
C LEU A 188 4.99 -18.08 -5.40
N GLY A 189 6.27 -18.27 -5.79
CA GLY A 189 7.20 -19.14 -5.08
C GLY A 189 8.56 -19.32 -5.78
N GLU A 190 9.52 -19.96 -5.11
CA GLU A 190 10.90 -20.19 -5.60
C GLU A 190 10.98 -20.98 -6.93
N ASN A 191 9.90 -21.67 -7.32
CA ASN A 191 9.81 -22.46 -8.53
C ASN A 191 8.85 -21.90 -9.60
N GLU A 192 8.22 -20.75 -9.35
CA GLU A 192 7.38 -20.09 -10.35
C GLU A 192 8.21 -19.08 -11.16
N GLU A 193 7.99 -19.04 -12.48
CA GLU A 193 8.78 -18.20 -13.38
C GLU A 193 8.67 -16.72 -12.99
N VAL A 194 9.82 -16.03 -12.99
CA VAL A 194 9.87 -14.59 -12.67
C VAL A 194 8.93 -13.87 -13.66
N PRO A 195 7.86 -13.23 -13.18
CA PRO A 195 6.94 -12.54 -14.06
C PRO A 195 7.62 -11.36 -14.75
N PHE A 196 7.23 -11.12 -15.99
CA PHE A 196 7.67 -9.95 -16.72
C PHE A 196 7.12 -8.67 -16.08
N LYS A 197 8.01 -7.72 -15.81
CA LYS A 197 7.65 -6.36 -15.38
C LYS A 197 7.56 -5.44 -16.60
N ASN A 198 6.83 -4.34 -16.46
CA ASN A 198 6.64 -3.33 -17.52
C ASN A 198 6.19 -3.88 -18.88
N ALA A 199 5.56 -5.06 -18.88
CA ALA A 199 5.11 -5.71 -20.10
C ALA A 199 4.03 -4.85 -20.77
N ALA A 200 4.24 -4.47 -22.02
CA ALA A 200 3.27 -3.69 -22.76
C ALA A 200 3.40 -3.90 -24.26
N ILE A 201 2.27 -4.07 -24.94
CA ILE A 201 2.21 -3.97 -26.39
C ILE A 201 1.98 -2.51 -26.77
N VAL A 202 2.90 -1.97 -27.56
CA VAL A 202 2.93 -0.56 -28.00
C VAL A 202 2.91 -0.50 -29.52
N LYS A 203 2.35 0.60 -30.05
CA LYS A 203 2.44 0.93 -31.47
C LYS A 203 3.74 1.70 -31.73
N THR A 204 4.54 1.24 -32.69
CA THR A 204 5.81 1.87 -33.03
C THR A 204 5.61 3.05 -33.98
N LYS A 205 6.63 3.89 -34.13
CA LYS A 205 6.62 5.02 -35.09
C LYS A 205 6.43 4.56 -36.55
N SER A 206 6.78 3.31 -36.88
CA SER A 206 6.55 2.72 -38.21
C SER A 206 5.11 2.22 -38.43
N GLY A 207 4.25 2.30 -37.42
CA GLY A 207 2.87 1.81 -37.47
C GLY A 207 2.71 0.32 -37.21
N ASP A 208 3.80 -0.39 -36.94
CA ASP A 208 3.81 -1.77 -36.46
C ASP A 208 3.52 -1.84 -34.95
N TYR A 209 3.35 -3.05 -34.42
CA TYR A 209 3.21 -3.28 -32.98
C TYR A 209 4.43 -4.04 -32.45
N ALA A 210 4.82 -3.71 -31.22
CA ALA A 210 5.89 -4.38 -30.50
C ALA A 210 5.52 -4.59 -29.04
N ILE A 211 6.03 -5.65 -28.43
CA ILE A 211 6.01 -5.85 -26.99
C ILE A 211 7.34 -5.40 -26.39
N ARG A 212 7.27 -4.69 -25.26
CA ARG A 212 8.40 -4.49 -24.34
C ARG A 212 8.11 -5.25 -23.06
N ALA A 213 9.17 -5.64 -22.37
CA ALA A 213 9.11 -6.18 -21.03
C ALA A 213 10.49 -6.10 -20.38
N SER A 214 10.52 -6.16 -19.05
CA SER A 214 11.71 -6.46 -18.27
C SER A 214 11.53 -7.79 -17.54
N TYR A 215 12.62 -8.52 -17.37
CA TYR A 215 12.65 -9.80 -16.65
C TYR A 215 13.83 -9.79 -15.71
N ASP A 216 13.57 -10.03 -14.42
CA ASP A 216 14.59 -10.08 -13.37
C ASP A 216 15.55 -8.86 -13.37
N GLY A 217 14.96 -7.66 -13.49
CA GLY A 217 15.71 -6.39 -13.52
C GLY A 217 16.38 -6.06 -14.87
N VAL A 218 16.31 -6.95 -15.88
CA VAL A 218 16.87 -6.73 -17.21
C VAL A 218 15.80 -6.28 -18.20
N GLU A 219 15.97 -5.12 -18.82
CA GLU A 219 15.14 -4.66 -19.94
C GLU A 219 15.41 -5.51 -21.20
N LEU A 220 14.37 -6.15 -21.74
CA LEU A 220 14.49 -7.05 -22.89
C LEU A 220 14.32 -6.34 -24.24
N GLY A 221 14.07 -5.03 -24.21
CA GLY A 221 13.87 -4.20 -25.39
C GLY A 221 12.51 -4.41 -26.07
N LEU A 222 12.37 -3.86 -27.28
CA LEU A 222 11.15 -3.95 -28.09
C LEU A 222 11.25 -5.08 -29.11
N LYS A 223 10.28 -5.99 -29.12
CA LYS A 223 10.15 -7.03 -30.15
C LYS A 223 8.82 -6.98 -30.87
N LYS A 224 8.86 -7.17 -32.19
CA LYS A 224 7.67 -7.08 -33.04
C LYS A 224 6.64 -8.14 -32.64
N VAL A 225 5.36 -7.74 -32.57
CA VAL A 225 4.22 -8.64 -32.40
C VAL A 225 3.25 -8.49 -33.57
N SER A 226 2.41 -9.51 -33.80
CA SER A 226 1.44 -9.48 -34.89
C SER A 226 0.33 -8.46 -34.63
N LYS A 227 -0.32 -7.98 -35.70
CA LYS A 227 -1.49 -7.10 -35.59
C LYS A 227 -2.65 -7.78 -34.86
N ASP A 228 -2.84 -9.09 -35.05
CA ASP A 228 -3.88 -9.84 -34.37
C ASP A 228 -3.62 -9.95 -32.86
N THR A 229 -2.38 -10.22 -32.45
CA THR A 229 -1.97 -10.22 -31.04
C THR A 229 -2.22 -8.86 -30.39
N ALA A 230 -1.85 -7.78 -31.08
CA ALA A 230 -2.12 -6.43 -30.59
C ALA A 230 -3.63 -6.14 -30.50
N LYS A 231 -4.41 -6.54 -31.51
CA LYS A 231 -5.86 -6.37 -31.52
C LYS A 231 -6.52 -7.10 -30.35
N THR A 232 -6.16 -8.37 -30.11
CA THR A 232 -6.66 -9.13 -28.96
C THR A 232 -6.32 -8.43 -27.66
N TYR A 233 -5.08 -8.00 -27.46
CA TYR A 233 -4.68 -7.27 -26.25
C TYR A 233 -5.49 -5.99 -26.01
N PHE A 234 -5.71 -5.18 -27.05
CA PHE A 234 -6.48 -3.94 -26.93
C PHE A 234 -7.99 -4.17 -26.77
N GLN A 235 -8.50 -5.34 -27.12
CA GLN A 235 -9.90 -5.72 -26.92
C GLN A 235 -10.19 -6.24 -25.51
N LEU A 236 -9.20 -6.73 -24.77
CA LEU A 236 -9.37 -7.18 -23.40
C LEU A 236 -9.71 -5.99 -22.49
N THR A 237 -10.73 -6.14 -21.65
CA THR A 237 -11.15 -5.10 -20.70
C THR A 237 -10.77 -5.44 -19.27
N ASP A 238 -10.74 -6.74 -18.94
CA ASP A 238 -10.30 -7.22 -17.63
C ASP A 238 -8.77 -7.13 -17.49
N TYR A 239 -8.34 -6.66 -16.34
CA TYR A 239 -6.93 -6.45 -16.05
C TYR A 239 -6.15 -7.75 -15.90
N LYS A 240 -6.72 -8.77 -15.24
CA LYS A 240 -6.08 -10.07 -15.06
C LYS A 240 -5.91 -10.77 -16.40
N ASP A 241 -6.91 -10.66 -17.28
CA ASP A 241 -6.83 -11.20 -18.63
C ASP A 241 -5.75 -10.49 -19.46
N LYS A 242 -5.67 -9.15 -19.38
CA LYS A 242 -4.59 -8.38 -20.03
C LYS A 242 -3.22 -8.76 -19.52
N ALA A 243 -3.07 -8.89 -18.20
CA ALA A 243 -1.84 -9.30 -17.54
C ALA A 243 -1.41 -10.70 -18.00
N ALA A 244 -2.31 -11.68 -17.94
CA ALA A 244 -2.06 -13.05 -18.39
C ALA A 244 -1.69 -13.09 -19.88
N PHE A 245 -2.39 -12.32 -20.71
CA PHE A 245 -2.11 -12.23 -22.14
C PHE A 245 -0.73 -11.63 -22.44
N LEU A 246 -0.36 -10.55 -21.75
CA LEU A 246 0.96 -9.93 -21.86
C LEU A 246 2.05 -10.88 -21.40
N ASN A 247 1.83 -11.58 -20.29
CA ASN A 247 2.79 -12.53 -19.74
C ASN A 247 3.03 -13.69 -20.72
N MET A 248 1.96 -14.33 -21.22
CA MET A 248 2.04 -15.35 -22.26
C MET A 248 2.76 -14.84 -23.53
N THR A 249 2.41 -13.63 -23.98
CA THR A 249 3.00 -13.03 -25.19
C THR A 249 4.49 -12.74 -24.98
N ALA A 250 4.87 -12.24 -23.81
CA ALA A 250 6.26 -11.96 -23.45
C ALA A 250 7.08 -13.25 -23.37
N HIS A 251 6.58 -14.31 -22.71
CA HIS A 251 7.24 -15.62 -22.68
C HIS A 251 7.53 -16.13 -24.09
N LYS A 252 6.52 -16.13 -24.96
CA LYS A 252 6.68 -16.59 -26.36
C LYS A 252 7.65 -15.72 -27.16
N THR A 253 7.69 -14.41 -26.90
CA THR A 253 8.47 -13.46 -27.70
C THR A 253 9.93 -13.40 -27.27
N PHE A 254 10.18 -13.55 -25.97
CA PHE A 254 11.51 -13.45 -25.35
C PHE A 254 12.10 -14.80 -24.93
N GLU A 255 11.49 -15.93 -25.33
CA GLU A 255 11.96 -17.29 -25.03
C GLU A 255 13.48 -17.48 -25.24
N PRO A 256 14.09 -17.00 -26.36
CA PRO A 256 15.55 -17.14 -26.56
C PRO A 256 16.38 -16.35 -25.55
N GLU A 257 15.96 -15.12 -25.20
CA GLU A 257 16.62 -14.27 -24.22
C GLU A 257 16.52 -14.86 -22.81
N LEU A 258 15.35 -15.37 -22.44
CA LEU A 258 15.10 -16.02 -21.16
C LEU A 258 15.97 -17.27 -20.99
N ALA A 259 16.11 -18.09 -22.05
CA ALA A 259 16.97 -19.27 -22.02
C ALA A 259 18.44 -18.92 -21.78
N ASN A 260 18.92 -17.80 -22.33
CA ASN A 260 20.28 -17.32 -22.13
C ASN A 260 20.50 -16.71 -20.73
N LEU A 261 19.52 -15.98 -20.20
CA LEU A 261 19.59 -15.43 -18.84
C LEU A 261 19.62 -16.55 -17.78
N LYS A 262 18.74 -17.56 -17.90
CA LYS A 262 18.71 -18.72 -17.01
C LYS A 262 20.01 -19.52 -17.05
N ARG A 263 20.64 -19.67 -18.23
CA ARG A 263 21.97 -20.32 -18.37
C ARG A 263 23.09 -19.53 -17.70
N THR A 264 23.09 -18.21 -17.84
CA THR A 264 24.13 -17.34 -17.25
C THR A 264 24.06 -17.37 -15.72
N GLN A 265 22.85 -17.39 -15.16
CA GLN A 265 22.63 -17.51 -13.71
C GLN A 265 23.08 -18.88 -13.16
N ALA A 266 22.80 -19.97 -13.86
CA ALA A 266 23.21 -21.33 -13.45
C ALA A 266 24.74 -21.52 -13.48
N VAL A 267 25.45 -20.84 -14.39
CA VAL A 267 26.93 -20.87 -14.45
C VAL A 267 27.55 -20.01 -13.34
N GLY A 268 26.97 -18.85 -13.04
CA GLY A 268 27.41 -17.99 -11.93
C GLY A 268 27.29 -18.69 -10.56
N ALA A 269 26.16 -19.36 -10.31
CA ALA A 269 25.94 -20.10 -9.07
C ALA A 269 26.89 -21.30 -8.89
N LYS A 270 27.36 -21.93 -9.98
CA LYS A 270 28.33 -23.04 -9.93
C LYS A 270 29.78 -22.60 -9.73
N MET A 271 30.13 -21.35 -10.04
CA MET A 271 31.50 -20.83 -9.85
C MET A 271 31.71 -20.18 -8.47
N SER A 272 30.65 -20.04 -7.67
CA SER A 272 30.68 -19.49 -6.31
C SER A 272 30.66 -20.55 -5.20
N ILE A 273 30.87 -21.83 -5.54
CA ILE A 273 31.00 -22.96 -4.60
C ILE A 273 32.44 -23.47 -4.64
#